data_AF-A0A7W1MDD8-F1
#
_entry.id   AF-A0A7W1MDD8-F1
#
_cell.length_a   1.000
_cell.length_b   1.000
_cell.length_c   1.000
_cell.angle_alpha   90.00
_cell.angle_beta   90.00
_cell.angle_gamma   90.00
#
_symmetry.space_group_name_H-M   'P 1'
#
loop_
_entity.id
_entity.type
_entity.pdbx_description
1 polymer ?
#
loop_
_entity_poly.entity_id
_entity_poly.type
_entity_poly.pdbx_seq_one_letter_code
_entity_poly.pdbx_strand_id
1 'polypeptide(L)'
;MSEDKIPVHLQIALTPIGTLQLRIKALQTEHFWALEFQLKSASGQENNLKAPAARATDETFAIGYLREAEEVIQSVFSNSGLIKPGRLMEKLEEVLKISRRDWPPSLMRGLADYALKIASQRKVSEECCARWWNLIGFLMRPGFGYPLDDFRVKELWKIILNESKNLLSQEIMIQMWICYRRIAGGLNKGQQLQLAGELINVLLPKKNSKIIYKSKTDAYPFSEMIRALASFELIDTGIKIRLGSALIARIVEGAGEAVDFWALGRLGSRHLLYGSIFNVLPREACEKWITNLLESKLVLNERMAFLYGQLAFKTEHREINISKELVDRIFMKFTGTSYIERLQELLLKENRLNQQERDQVFGDHLPAGLMIET
;
A
#
# COMPACT_ATOMS: atom_id res chain seq x y z
N MET A 1 19.22 30.20 -6.79
CA MET A 1 20.06 28.98 -6.85
C MET A 1 20.62 28.94 -8.25
N SER A 2 21.95 28.92 -8.44
CA SER A 2 22.53 28.79 -9.78
C SER A 2 22.20 27.39 -10.30
N GLU A 3 21.66 27.32 -11.51
CA GLU A 3 21.51 26.05 -12.22
C GLU A 3 22.89 25.64 -12.76
N ASP A 4 23.62 24.85 -11.99
CA ASP A 4 24.89 24.28 -12.44
C ASP A 4 24.60 23.23 -13.53
N LYS A 5 25.06 23.50 -14.75
CA LYS A 5 24.88 22.60 -15.90
C LYS A 5 25.96 21.53 -15.90
N ILE A 6 25.55 20.27 -15.73
CA ILE A 6 26.46 19.12 -15.78
C ILE A 6 26.51 18.56 -17.21
N PRO A 7 27.70 18.42 -17.84
CA PRO A 7 27.81 17.82 -19.16
C PRO A 7 27.61 16.30 -19.08
N VAL A 8 26.80 15.75 -20.00
CA VAL A 8 26.38 14.33 -19.98
C VAL A 8 26.45 13.67 -21.36
N HIS A 9 26.61 12.35 -21.39
CA HIS A 9 26.44 11.50 -22.57
C HIS A 9 25.15 10.68 -22.46
N LEU A 10 24.40 10.57 -23.56
CA LEU A 10 23.27 9.66 -23.66
C LEU A 10 23.75 8.32 -24.26
N GLN A 11 23.53 7.22 -23.54
CA GLN A 11 23.77 5.86 -24.01
C GLN A 11 22.43 5.15 -24.20
N ILE A 12 22.31 4.39 -25.28
CA ILE A 12 21.10 3.64 -25.61
C ILE A 12 21.48 2.18 -25.85
N ALA A 13 20.82 1.25 -25.18
CA ALA A 13 21.01 -0.18 -25.37
C ALA A 13 19.65 -0.90 -25.49
N LEU A 14 19.50 -1.73 -26.51
CA LEU A 14 18.34 -2.62 -26.65
C LEU A 14 18.67 -3.95 -25.95
N THR A 15 17.87 -4.35 -24.97
CA THR A 15 18.07 -5.62 -24.25
C THR A 15 17.48 -6.80 -25.03
N PRO A 16 17.99 -8.03 -24.82
CA PRO A 16 17.43 -9.25 -25.45
C PRO A 16 15.97 -9.52 -25.11
N ILE A 17 15.44 -8.90 -24.04
CA ILE A 17 14.03 -9.00 -23.63
C ILE A 17 13.16 -7.87 -24.23
N GLY A 18 13.68 -7.08 -25.19
CA GLY A 18 12.92 -6.08 -25.93
C GLY A 18 12.72 -4.75 -25.18
N THR A 19 13.58 -4.44 -24.21
CA THR A 19 13.54 -3.16 -23.47
C THR A 19 14.60 -2.22 -24.01
N LEU A 20 14.24 -0.96 -24.25
CA LEU A 20 15.19 0.08 -24.61
C LEU A 20 15.69 0.77 -23.32
N GLN A 21 16.94 0.52 -22.97
CA GLN A 21 17.63 1.18 -21.85
C GLN A 21 18.27 2.48 -22.34
N LEU A 22 17.83 3.62 -21.82
CA LEU A 22 18.54 4.89 -21.96
C LEU A 22 19.33 5.15 -20.67
N ARG A 23 20.57 5.63 -20.79
CA ARG A 23 21.40 6.03 -19.65
C ARG A 23 22.00 7.39 -19.93
N ILE A 24 21.84 8.33 -19.01
CA ILE A 24 22.55 9.60 -19.03
C ILE A 24 23.79 9.42 -18.16
N LYS A 25 25.00 9.51 -18.71
CA LYS A 25 26.25 9.39 -17.94
C LYS A 25 26.89 10.76 -17.78
N ALA A 26 27.19 11.18 -16.57
CA ALA A 26 27.97 12.39 -16.31
C ALA A 26 29.38 12.24 -16.92
N LEU A 27 29.87 13.31 -17.54
CA LEU A 27 31.20 13.32 -18.14
C LEU A 27 32.31 13.50 -17.10
N GLN A 28 31.99 14.11 -15.98
CA GLN A 28 32.95 14.59 -14.98
C GLN A 28 32.94 13.75 -13.69
N THR A 29 31.91 12.93 -13.49
CA THR A 29 31.74 12.08 -12.31
C THR A 29 31.30 10.68 -12.75
N GLU A 30 31.37 9.70 -11.85
CA GLU A 30 30.83 8.36 -12.13
C GLU A 30 29.30 8.29 -12.08
N HIS A 31 28.63 9.44 -11.92
CA HIS A 31 27.18 9.50 -11.85
C HIS A 31 26.56 9.10 -13.19
N PHE A 32 25.47 8.35 -13.12
CA PHE A 32 24.61 8.11 -14.25
C PHE A 32 23.14 8.14 -13.81
N TRP A 33 22.26 8.49 -14.73
CA TRP A 33 20.80 8.46 -14.54
C TRP A 33 20.22 7.46 -15.53
N ALA A 34 19.61 6.39 -15.04
CA ALA A 34 18.91 5.43 -15.88
C ALA A 34 17.53 5.97 -16.27
N LEU A 35 17.23 5.90 -17.56
CA LEU A 35 15.91 6.19 -18.14
C LEU A 35 15.41 4.88 -18.76
N GLU A 36 14.48 4.22 -18.09
CA GLU A 36 13.90 2.96 -18.58
C GLU A 36 12.44 3.18 -18.99
N PHE A 37 12.13 2.87 -20.25
CA PHE A 37 10.78 2.97 -20.80
C PHE A 37 10.23 1.56 -21.01
N GLN A 38 9.14 1.23 -20.32
CA GLN A 38 8.48 -0.06 -20.48
C GLN A 38 7.56 -0.01 -21.71
N LEU A 39 7.95 -0.72 -22.78
CA LEU A 39 7.24 -0.71 -24.06
C LEU A 39 6.04 -1.68 -24.10
N LYS A 40 5.99 -2.69 -23.23
CA LYS A 40 4.87 -3.65 -23.06
C LYS A 40 4.84 -4.21 -21.63
N SER A 41 3.66 -4.37 -21.04
CA SER A 41 3.44 -5.10 -19.78
C SER A 41 3.41 -6.61 -20.05
N ALA A 42 3.99 -7.43 -19.16
CA ALA A 42 3.98 -8.89 -19.33
C ALA A 42 2.58 -9.51 -19.17
N SER A 43 1.62 -8.74 -18.66
CA SER A 43 0.25 -9.17 -18.33
C SER A 43 -0.81 -8.81 -19.35
N GLY A 44 -0.47 -8.07 -20.43
CA GLY A 44 -1.48 -7.59 -21.39
C GLY A 44 -2.56 -6.70 -20.77
N GLN A 45 -2.34 -6.21 -19.55
CA GLN A 45 -3.20 -5.23 -18.91
C GLN A 45 -2.81 -3.85 -19.40
N GLU A 46 -3.79 -3.12 -19.94
CA GLU A 46 -3.77 -1.66 -19.97
C GLU A 46 -3.84 -1.17 -18.53
N ASN A 47 -2.69 -1.17 -17.85
CA ASN A 47 -2.52 -0.21 -16.78
C ASN A 47 -2.64 1.15 -17.46
N ASN A 48 -3.55 2.00 -16.99
CA ASN A 48 -3.58 3.43 -17.34
C ASN A 48 -2.30 4.08 -16.81
N LEU A 49 -1.15 3.70 -17.38
CA LEU A 49 0.13 4.36 -17.25
C LEU A 49 0.05 5.58 -18.17
N LYS A 50 -0.68 6.60 -17.76
CA LYS A 50 -0.16 7.94 -18.01
C LYS A 50 1.01 8.06 -17.03
N ALA A 51 2.20 7.67 -17.48
CA ALA A 51 3.42 8.04 -16.78
C ALA A 51 3.34 9.56 -16.63
N PRO A 52 3.32 10.11 -15.40
CA PRO A 52 3.43 11.54 -15.26
C PRO A 52 4.75 11.90 -15.94
N ALA A 53 4.71 12.86 -16.86
CA ALA A 53 5.91 13.57 -17.32
C ALA A 53 6.53 14.43 -16.19
N ALA A 54 6.35 14.03 -14.92
CA ALA A 54 7.12 14.53 -13.81
C ALA A 54 8.46 13.80 -13.87
N ARG A 55 9.51 14.58 -14.14
CA ARG A 55 10.90 14.16 -14.00
C ARG A 55 11.08 13.48 -12.65
N ALA A 56 10.97 12.15 -12.60
CA ALA A 56 11.59 11.38 -11.55
C ALA A 56 13.09 11.47 -11.84
N THR A 57 13.72 12.53 -11.36
CA THR A 57 15.16 12.56 -11.15
C THR A 57 15.45 11.58 -10.02
N ASP A 58 15.27 10.29 -10.29
CA ASP A 58 15.90 9.26 -9.48
C ASP A 58 17.38 9.43 -9.81
N GLU A 59 18.12 10.10 -8.92
CA GLU A 59 19.57 10.01 -8.90
C GLU A 59 19.86 8.51 -8.76
N THR A 60 20.11 7.84 -9.88
CA THR A 60 20.30 6.39 -9.86
C THR A 60 21.49 6.14 -8.98
N PHE A 61 21.22 5.60 -7.78
CA PHE A 61 22.22 5.52 -6.73
C PHE A 61 23.40 4.71 -7.25
N ALA A 62 24.61 5.23 -6.99
CA ALA A 62 25.84 4.59 -7.42
C ALA A 62 25.84 3.13 -6.94
N ILE A 63 26.13 2.21 -7.85
CA ILE A 63 26.17 0.75 -7.65
C ILE A 63 26.96 0.34 -6.38
N GLY A 64 27.90 1.19 -5.93
CA GLY A 64 28.66 1.00 -4.69
C GLY A 64 27.81 0.90 -3.41
N TYR A 65 26.80 1.77 -3.23
CA TYR A 65 25.98 1.77 -2.00
C TYR A 65 25.03 0.57 -1.92
N LEU A 66 24.60 0.06 -3.08
CA LEU A 66 23.78 -1.15 -3.14
C LEU A 66 24.56 -2.35 -2.60
N ARG A 67 25.83 -2.49 -2.98
CA ARG A 67 26.65 -3.63 -2.54
C ARG A 67 26.82 -3.67 -1.02
N GLU A 68 27.14 -2.54 -0.39
CA GLU A 68 27.29 -2.48 1.08
C GLU A 68 25.97 -2.81 1.80
N ALA A 69 24.84 -2.32 1.28
CA ALA A 69 23.52 -2.63 1.81
C ALA A 69 23.13 -4.11 1.59
N GLU A 70 23.48 -4.71 0.45
CA GLU A 70 23.31 -6.14 0.18
C GLU A 70 24.13 -6.99 1.16
N GLU A 71 25.37 -6.60 1.46
CA GLU A 71 26.21 -7.27 2.45
C GLU A 71 25.58 -7.23 3.85
N VAL A 72 24.97 -6.10 4.25
CA VAL A 72 24.18 -6.01 5.49
C VAL A 72 23.01 -6.99 5.47
N ILE A 73 22.23 -7.04 4.39
CA ILE A 73 21.11 -7.99 4.26
C ILE A 73 21.62 -9.43 4.38
N GLN A 74 22.68 -9.78 3.66
CA GLN A 74 23.27 -11.12 3.69
C GLN A 74 23.75 -11.51 5.08
N SER A 75 24.37 -10.59 5.82
CA SER A 75 24.90 -10.86 7.16
C SER A 75 23.81 -11.23 8.18
N VAL A 76 22.59 -10.69 8.00
CA VAL A 76 21.41 -11.01 8.83
C VAL A 76 20.84 -12.39 8.52
N PHE A 77 20.75 -12.75 7.24
CA PHE A 77 20.11 -14.00 6.80
C PHE A 77 21.08 -15.17 6.64
N SER A 78 22.39 -14.91 6.73
CA SER A 78 23.42 -15.93 6.81
C SER A 78 23.43 -16.64 8.16
N ASN A 79 23.85 -17.92 8.17
CA ASN A 79 23.99 -18.71 9.41
C ASN A 79 25.02 -18.15 10.41
N SER A 80 25.83 -17.15 10.03
CA SER A 80 26.83 -16.55 10.91
C SER A 80 26.27 -15.61 11.98
N GLY A 81 25.02 -15.13 11.85
CA GLY A 81 24.34 -14.36 12.91
C GLY A 81 25.04 -13.06 13.34
N LEU A 82 25.87 -12.46 12.47
CA LEU A 82 26.68 -11.28 12.80
C LEU A 82 25.82 -10.06 13.16
N ILE A 83 24.65 -9.93 12.52
CA ILE A 83 23.69 -8.87 12.78
C ILE A 83 22.35 -9.49 13.17
N LYS A 84 21.78 -9.06 14.30
CA LYS A 84 20.45 -9.51 14.73
C LYS A 84 19.37 -9.02 13.74
N PRO A 85 18.38 -9.85 13.37
CA PRO A 85 17.30 -9.46 12.46
C PRO A 85 16.59 -8.15 12.86
N GLY A 86 16.42 -7.94 14.17
CA GLY A 86 15.88 -6.71 14.76
C GLY A 86 16.53 -5.41 14.25
N ARG A 87 17.85 -5.43 14.04
CA ARG A 87 18.68 -4.25 13.69
C ARG A 87 18.86 -4.02 12.21
N LEU A 88 18.28 -4.86 11.34
CA LEU A 88 18.49 -4.78 9.90
C LEU A 88 18.21 -3.38 9.32
N MET A 89 17.05 -2.80 9.64
CA MET A 89 16.66 -1.49 9.09
C MET A 89 17.54 -0.35 9.58
N GLU A 90 17.96 -0.39 10.85
CA GLU A 90 18.87 0.59 11.44
C GLU A 90 20.24 0.53 10.74
N LYS A 91 20.77 -0.67 10.53
CA LYS A 91 22.05 -0.86 9.84
C LYS A 91 22.01 -0.46 8.36
N LEU A 92 20.88 -0.69 7.70
CA LEU A 92 20.68 -0.20 6.34
C LEU A 92 20.70 1.34 6.29
N GLU A 93 20.01 2.03 7.21
CA GLU A 93 20.05 3.50 7.28
C GLU A 93 21.46 4.04 7.58
N GLU A 94 22.22 3.38 8.47
CA GLU A 94 23.61 3.75 8.77
C GLU A 94 24.52 3.68 7.55
N VAL A 95 24.46 2.58 6.79
CA VAL A 95 25.29 2.35 5.59
C VAL A 95 24.87 3.26 4.45
N LEU A 96 23.55 3.40 4.22
CA LEU A 96 23.01 4.23 3.15
C LEU A 96 23.08 5.73 3.46
N LYS A 97 23.25 6.11 4.73
CA LYS A 97 23.28 7.50 5.22
C LYS A 97 22.04 8.31 4.84
N ILE A 98 20.92 7.64 4.60
CA ILE A 98 19.64 8.22 4.20
C ILE A 98 18.56 7.58 5.07
N SER A 99 17.62 8.39 5.57
CA SER A 99 16.47 7.88 6.30
C SER A 99 15.63 6.98 5.40
N ARG A 100 15.12 5.88 5.95
CA ARG A 100 14.28 4.91 5.21
C ARG A 100 13.02 5.53 4.59
N ARG A 101 12.59 6.72 5.05
CA ARG A 101 11.47 7.47 4.46
C ARG A 101 11.84 8.11 3.13
N ASP A 102 13.11 8.44 2.96
CA ASP A 102 13.64 9.17 1.80
C ASP A 102 14.35 8.24 0.80
N TRP A 103 14.29 6.92 1.01
CA TRP A 103 14.85 5.95 0.06
C TRP A 103 14.13 6.03 -1.29
N PRO A 104 14.85 6.24 -2.40
CA PRO A 104 14.22 6.29 -3.71
C PRO A 104 13.85 4.89 -4.22
N PRO A 105 12.94 4.80 -5.19
CA PRO A 105 12.49 3.56 -5.80
C PRO A 105 13.63 2.73 -6.39
N SER A 106 14.61 3.33 -7.06
CA SER A 106 15.76 2.60 -7.61
C SER A 106 16.50 1.79 -6.54
N LEU A 107 16.84 2.42 -5.43
CA LEU A 107 17.46 1.79 -4.27
C LEU A 107 16.56 0.70 -3.68
N MET A 108 15.30 1.03 -3.44
CA MET A 108 14.35 0.09 -2.85
C MET A 108 14.16 -1.16 -3.72
N ARG A 109 14.08 -1.01 -5.04
CA ARG A 109 13.92 -2.12 -5.97
C ARG A 109 15.20 -2.93 -6.18
N GLY A 110 16.38 -2.28 -6.17
CA GLY A 110 17.66 -3.00 -6.13
C GLY A 110 17.78 -3.91 -4.91
N LEU A 111 17.45 -3.39 -3.71
CA LEU A 111 17.42 -4.19 -2.49
C LEU A 111 16.30 -5.25 -2.51
N ALA A 112 15.16 -4.97 -3.15
CA ALA A 112 14.09 -5.94 -3.30
C ALA A 112 14.53 -7.14 -4.14
N ASP A 113 15.26 -6.89 -5.24
CA ASP A 113 15.81 -7.94 -6.11
C ASP A 113 16.76 -8.84 -5.34
N TYR A 114 17.63 -8.26 -4.51
CA TYR A 114 18.51 -9.02 -3.63
C TYR A 114 17.73 -9.82 -2.58
N ALA A 115 16.76 -9.20 -1.91
CA ALA A 115 15.93 -9.86 -0.90
C ALA A 115 15.13 -11.04 -1.49
N LEU A 116 14.63 -10.92 -2.72
CA LEU A 116 13.97 -12.02 -3.46
C LEU A 116 14.96 -13.15 -3.78
N LYS A 117 16.18 -12.82 -4.22
CA LYS A 117 17.23 -13.80 -4.53
C LYS A 117 17.58 -14.67 -3.32
N ILE A 118 17.63 -14.08 -2.13
CA ILE A 118 17.97 -14.81 -0.89
C ILE A 118 16.75 -15.35 -0.14
N ALA A 119 15.56 -15.34 -0.75
CA ALA A 119 14.31 -15.66 -0.05
C ALA A 119 14.37 -17.01 0.69
N SER A 120 15.03 -18.03 0.14
CA SER A 120 15.16 -19.35 0.78
C SER A 120 15.88 -19.29 2.15
N GLN A 121 16.82 -18.34 2.32
CA GLN A 121 17.62 -18.17 3.53
C GLN A 121 16.80 -17.58 4.70
N ARG A 122 15.61 -17.02 4.44
CA ARG A 122 14.72 -16.52 5.51
C ARG A 122 14.29 -17.59 6.50
N LYS A 123 14.31 -18.87 6.09
CA LYS A 123 13.82 -20.02 6.87
C LYS A 123 14.82 -20.52 7.94
N VAL A 124 15.96 -19.85 8.10
CA VAL A 124 16.98 -20.20 9.11
C VAL A 124 16.44 -20.02 10.54
N SER A 125 15.57 -19.04 10.78
CA SER A 125 14.90 -18.86 12.08
C SER A 125 13.55 -18.14 11.91
N GLU A 126 12.68 -18.23 12.92
CA GLU A 126 11.40 -17.49 12.90
C GLU A 126 11.61 -15.97 12.84
N GLU A 127 12.60 -15.44 13.58
CA GLU A 127 12.93 -14.02 13.55
C GLU A 127 13.40 -13.56 12.17
N CYS A 128 14.22 -14.36 11.50
CA CYS A 128 14.64 -14.10 10.12
C CYS A 128 13.43 -14.13 9.18
N CYS A 129 12.55 -15.11 9.31
CA CYS A 129 11.37 -15.22 8.46
C CYS A 129 10.46 -13.99 8.61
N ALA A 130 10.14 -13.60 9.84
CA ALA A 130 9.35 -12.41 10.14
C ALA A 130 10.02 -11.14 9.60
N ARG A 131 11.33 -10.97 9.82
CA ARG A 131 12.08 -9.81 9.34
C ARG A 131 12.12 -9.73 7.82
N TRP A 132 12.27 -10.85 7.14
CA TRP A 132 12.30 -10.90 5.68
C TRP A 132 10.95 -10.47 5.08
N TRP A 133 9.82 -10.95 5.62
CA TRP A 133 8.49 -10.54 5.17
C TRP A 133 8.24 -9.03 5.36
N ASN A 134 8.68 -8.48 6.50
CA ASN A 134 8.60 -7.05 6.74
C ASN A 134 9.42 -6.25 5.74
N LEU A 135 10.67 -6.69 5.49
CA LEU A 135 11.63 -6.06 4.59
C LEU A 135 11.11 -6.07 3.14
N ILE A 136 10.72 -7.23 2.61
CA ILE A 136 10.33 -7.31 1.20
C ILE A 136 9.06 -6.49 0.93
N GLY A 137 8.08 -6.53 1.84
CA GLY A 137 6.90 -5.69 1.75
C GLY A 137 7.25 -4.20 1.81
N PHE A 138 8.20 -3.81 2.68
CA PHE A 138 8.72 -2.44 2.73
C PHE A 138 9.33 -2.06 1.39
N LEU A 139 10.29 -2.83 0.87
CA LEU A 139 11.04 -2.52 -0.35
C LEU A 139 10.19 -2.53 -1.62
N MET A 140 9.11 -3.31 -1.67
CA MET A 140 8.27 -3.44 -2.86
C MET A 140 7.07 -2.50 -2.89
N ARG A 141 6.75 -1.76 -1.83
CA ARG A 141 5.55 -0.91 -1.80
C ARG A 141 5.54 0.15 -2.94
N PRO A 142 4.38 0.45 -3.56
CA PRO A 142 3.05 -0.13 -3.36
C PRO A 142 2.80 -1.45 -4.12
N GLY A 143 3.84 -2.07 -4.70
CA GLY A 143 3.78 -3.24 -5.56
C GLY A 143 3.78 -2.91 -7.05
N PHE A 144 3.78 -1.62 -7.41
CA PHE A 144 3.77 -1.14 -8.79
C PHE A 144 4.39 0.26 -8.86
N GLY A 145 4.54 0.78 -10.09
CA GLY A 145 4.98 2.15 -10.35
C GLY A 145 6.47 2.29 -10.67
N TYR A 146 7.26 1.21 -10.55
CA TYR A 146 8.65 1.17 -10.99
C TYR A 146 8.85 0.09 -12.07
N PRO A 147 9.79 0.25 -13.04
CA PRO A 147 10.07 -0.75 -14.05
C PRO A 147 10.30 -2.16 -13.49
N LEU A 148 9.68 -3.17 -14.13
CA LEU A 148 9.74 -4.58 -13.74
C LEU A 148 9.07 -4.94 -12.41
N ASP A 149 8.26 -4.05 -11.82
CA ASP A 149 7.49 -4.39 -10.62
C ASP A 149 6.51 -5.55 -10.83
N ASP A 150 5.94 -5.69 -12.04
CA ASP A 150 5.09 -6.83 -12.41
C ASP A 150 5.86 -8.17 -12.32
N PHE A 151 7.12 -8.19 -12.72
CA PHE A 151 8.00 -9.35 -12.55
C PHE A 151 8.32 -9.61 -11.08
N ARG A 152 8.71 -8.58 -10.31
CA ARG A 152 9.02 -8.73 -8.87
C ARG A 152 7.82 -9.25 -8.08
N VAL A 153 6.63 -8.71 -8.33
CA VAL A 153 5.40 -9.19 -7.71
C VAL A 153 5.11 -10.64 -8.11
N LYS A 154 5.36 -11.03 -9.35
CA LYS A 154 5.21 -12.42 -9.79
C LYS A 154 6.17 -13.35 -9.05
N GLU A 155 7.43 -12.97 -8.84
CA GLU A 155 8.38 -13.77 -8.05
C GLU A 155 7.96 -13.85 -6.57
N LEU A 156 7.56 -12.73 -5.96
CA LEU A 156 7.04 -12.73 -4.60
C LEU A 156 5.79 -13.59 -4.47
N TRP A 157 4.91 -13.59 -5.47
CA TRP A 157 3.71 -14.40 -5.49
C TRP A 157 4.00 -15.91 -5.44
N LYS A 158 5.05 -16.39 -6.14
CA LYS A 158 5.49 -17.79 -6.02
C LYS A 158 5.89 -18.13 -4.58
N ILE A 159 6.56 -17.20 -3.89
CA ILE A 159 6.95 -17.38 -2.49
C ILE A 159 5.73 -17.44 -1.59
N ILE A 160 4.74 -16.56 -1.81
CA ILE A 160 3.47 -16.54 -1.08
C ILE A 160 2.72 -17.87 -1.23
N LEU A 161 2.65 -18.42 -2.44
CA LEU A 161 1.98 -19.70 -2.71
C LEU A 161 2.68 -20.91 -2.07
N ASN A 162 4.01 -20.86 -1.99
CA ASN A 162 4.82 -21.94 -1.41
C ASN A 162 4.89 -21.91 0.13
N GLU A 163 4.24 -20.95 0.78
CA GLU A 163 4.30 -20.80 2.23
C GLU A 163 3.24 -21.66 2.94
N SER A 164 3.68 -22.51 3.88
CA SER A 164 2.79 -23.39 4.65
C SER A 164 2.25 -22.69 5.89
N LYS A 165 1.24 -21.83 5.71
CA LYS A 165 0.70 -20.92 6.74
C LYS A 165 0.28 -21.60 8.06
N ASN A 166 -0.18 -22.84 8.02
CA ASN A 166 -0.60 -23.59 9.22
C ASN A 166 0.56 -23.93 10.19
N LEU A 167 1.80 -23.84 9.73
CA LEU A 167 3.01 -24.13 10.51
C LEU A 167 3.71 -22.86 11.00
N LEU A 168 3.18 -21.67 10.67
CA LEU A 168 3.81 -20.40 10.98
C LEU A 168 3.37 -19.87 12.34
N SER A 169 4.30 -19.24 13.04
CA SER A 169 3.97 -18.46 14.23
C SER A 169 3.15 -17.22 13.88
N GLN A 170 2.39 -16.74 14.86
CA GLN A 170 1.53 -15.56 14.70
C GLN A 170 2.33 -14.32 14.27
N GLU A 171 3.55 -14.16 14.76
CA GLU A 171 4.42 -13.03 14.38
C GLU A 171 4.72 -13.04 12.88
N ILE A 172 5.07 -14.19 12.30
CA ILE A 172 5.32 -14.32 10.86
C ILE A 172 4.05 -14.00 10.06
N MET A 173 2.89 -14.50 10.51
CA MET A 173 1.61 -14.23 9.86
C MET A 173 1.29 -12.72 9.84
N ILE A 174 1.57 -12.01 10.93
CA ILE A 174 1.41 -10.55 10.99
C ILE A 174 2.30 -9.86 9.95
N GLN A 175 3.58 -10.23 9.86
CA GLN A 175 4.49 -9.64 8.89
C GLN A 175 4.09 -9.95 7.44
N MET A 176 3.50 -11.13 7.19
CA MET A 176 2.91 -11.47 5.90
C MET A 176 1.72 -10.56 5.57
N TRP A 177 0.81 -10.29 6.52
CA TRP A 177 -0.33 -9.39 6.29
C TRP A 177 0.13 -7.94 6.03
N ILE A 178 1.14 -7.46 6.75
CA ILE A 178 1.78 -6.17 6.49
C ILE A 178 2.37 -6.14 5.07
N CYS A 179 3.06 -7.22 4.66
CA CYS A 179 3.58 -7.35 3.30
C CYS A 179 2.45 -7.27 2.26
N TYR A 180 1.39 -8.07 2.42
CA TYR A 180 0.25 -8.08 1.50
C TYR A 180 -0.39 -6.71 1.35
N ARG A 181 -0.60 -6.02 2.48
CA ARG A 181 -1.11 -4.65 2.52
C ARG A 181 -0.26 -3.70 1.67
N ARG A 182 1.06 -3.74 1.88
CA ARG A 182 2.02 -2.85 1.22
C ARG A 182 2.13 -3.09 -0.28
N ILE A 183 1.94 -4.31 -0.76
CA ILE A 183 2.08 -4.66 -2.18
C ILE A 183 0.73 -4.77 -2.90
N ALA A 184 -0.38 -4.47 -2.22
CA ALA A 184 -1.71 -4.79 -2.71
C ALA A 184 -1.99 -4.24 -4.11
N GLY A 185 -1.49 -3.04 -4.43
CA GLY A 185 -1.67 -2.43 -5.75
C GLY A 185 -0.94 -3.14 -6.90
N GLY A 186 0.11 -3.92 -6.59
CA GLY A 186 0.77 -4.78 -7.57
C GLY A 186 0.07 -6.11 -7.81
N LEU A 187 -0.82 -6.53 -6.90
CA LEU A 187 -1.53 -7.80 -6.99
C LEU A 187 -2.74 -7.68 -7.93
N ASN A 188 -2.90 -8.66 -8.81
CA ASN A 188 -4.08 -8.73 -9.67
C ASN A 188 -5.33 -9.19 -8.89
N LYS A 189 -6.51 -9.06 -9.52
CA LYS A 189 -7.80 -9.43 -8.92
C LYS A 189 -7.83 -10.86 -8.35
N GLY A 190 -7.32 -11.84 -9.09
CA GLY A 190 -7.30 -13.25 -8.65
C GLY A 190 -6.43 -13.46 -7.40
N GLN A 191 -5.27 -12.82 -7.36
CA GLN A 191 -4.35 -12.87 -6.22
C GLN A 191 -4.98 -12.22 -4.98
N GLN A 192 -5.59 -11.04 -5.14
CA GLN A 192 -6.28 -10.35 -4.04
C GLN A 192 -7.46 -11.18 -3.52
N LEU A 193 -8.27 -11.78 -4.39
CA LEU A 193 -9.39 -12.64 -4.00
C LEU A 193 -8.92 -13.88 -3.22
N GLN A 194 -7.82 -14.51 -3.65
CA GLN A 194 -7.26 -15.66 -2.96
C GLN A 194 -6.81 -15.30 -1.53
N LEU A 195 -6.03 -14.23 -1.38
CA LEU A 195 -5.60 -13.77 -0.06
C LEU A 195 -6.79 -13.31 0.80
N ALA A 196 -7.75 -12.60 0.21
CA ALA A 196 -8.93 -12.13 0.92
C ALA A 196 -9.79 -13.28 1.45
N GLY A 197 -10.00 -14.33 0.64
CA GLY A 197 -10.79 -15.49 1.02
C GLY A 197 -10.28 -16.16 2.30
N GLU A 198 -8.96 -16.33 2.42
CA GLU A 198 -8.34 -16.87 3.63
C GLU A 198 -8.61 -15.99 4.86
N LEU A 199 -8.39 -14.68 4.76
CA LEU A 199 -8.55 -13.75 5.88
C LEU A 199 -10.03 -13.61 6.31
N ILE A 200 -10.94 -13.60 5.34
CA ILE A 200 -12.39 -13.52 5.58
C ILE A 200 -12.90 -14.76 6.30
N ASN A 201 -12.41 -15.95 5.95
CA ASN A 201 -12.83 -17.18 6.61
C ASN A 201 -12.46 -17.19 8.10
N VAL A 202 -11.36 -16.53 8.47
CA VAL A 202 -10.94 -16.38 9.87
C VAL A 202 -11.78 -15.31 10.60
N LEU A 203 -12.01 -14.16 9.97
CA LEU A 203 -12.70 -13.02 10.61
C LEU A 203 -14.22 -13.15 10.65
N LEU A 204 -14.78 -13.76 9.60
CA LEU A 204 -16.21 -13.90 9.32
C LEU A 204 -16.49 -15.33 8.81
N PRO A 205 -16.40 -16.36 9.67
CA PRO A 205 -16.56 -17.75 9.24
C PRO A 205 -17.98 -18.09 8.77
N LYS A 206 -19.00 -17.32 9.17
CA LYS A 206 -20.39 -17.51 8.70
C LYS A 206 -20.86 -16.29 7.90
N LYS A 207 -21.74 -16.50 6.93
CA LYS A 207 -22.22 -15.46 6.00
C LYS A 207 -22.75 -14.20 6.72
N ASN A 208 -23.40 -14.38 7.87
CA ASN A 208 -23.96 -13.31 8.71
C ASN A 208 -23.32 -13.23 10.11
N SER A 209 -22.08 -13.71 10.31
CA SER A 209 -21.43 -13.58 11.62
C SER A 209 -20.97 -12.14 11.87
N LYS A 210 -21.02 -11.71 13.14
CA LYS A 210 -20.23 -10.58 13.61
C LYS A 210 -18.74 -10.87 13.42
N ILE A 211 -17.93 -9.81 13.35
CA ILE A 211 -16.47 -9.94 13.38
C ILE A 211 -16.06 -10.65 14.67
N ILE A 212 -15.25 -11.70 14.53
CA ILE A 212 -14.71 -12.42 15.69
C ILE A 212 -13.49 -11.66 16.22
N TYR A 213 -13.65 -11.06 17.38
CA TYR A 213 -12.58 -10.43 18.15
C TYR A 213 -12.44 -11.20 19.47
N LYS A 214 -11.44 -12.07 19.57
CA LYS A 214 -11.33 -13.05 20.66
C LYS A 214 -10.91 -12.41 21.99
N SER A 215 -9.95 -11.48 21.96
CA SER A 215 -9.37 -10.90 23.17
C SER A 215 -8.58 -9.62 22.89
N LYS A 216 -8.25 -8.85 23.93
CA LYS A 216 -7.34 -7.70 23.82
C LYS A 216 -5.90 -8.09 23.45
N THR A 217 -5.46 -9.31 23.77
CA THR A 217 -4.12 -9.80 23.37
C THR A 217 -4.03 -10.07 21.87
N ASP A 218 -5.17 -10.30 21.20
CA ASP A 218 -5.25 -10.50 19.75
C ASP A 218 -5.52 -9.20 18.96
N ALA A 219 -5.51 -8.05 19.64
CA ALA A 219 -5.87 -6.76 19.03
C ALA A 219 -4.98 -6.38 17.85
N TYR A 220 -3.67 -6.58 17.99
CA TYR A 220 -2.70 -6.23 16.97
C TYR A 220 -2.77 -7.16 15.74
N PRO A 221 -2.74 -8.51 15.89
CA PRO A 221 -2.98 -9.43 14.78
C PRO A 221 -4.28 -9.13 14.03
N PHE A 222 -5.37 -8.96 14.79
CA PHE A 222 -6.68 -8.60 14.23
C PHE A 222 -6.60 -7.33 13.38
N SER A 223 -5.93 -6.29 13.89
CA SER A 223 -5.77 -5.02 13.17
C SER A 223 -5.03 -5.19 11.85
N GLU A 224 -3.95 -5.97 11.81
CA GLU A 224 -3.20 -6.18 10.57
C GLU A 224 -3.96 -7.02 9.53
N MET A 225 -4.77 -8.00 9.95
CA MET A 225 -5.66 -8.72 9.04
C MET A 225 -6.69 -7.78 8.39
N ILE A 226 -7.32 -6.93 9.20
CA ILE A 226 -8.31 -5.96 8.72
C ILE A 226 -7.64 -4.94 7.79
N ARG A 227 -6.43 -4.48 8.11
CA ARG A 227 -5.69 -3.55 7.24
C ARG A 227 -5.34 -4.16 5.90
N ALA A 228 -4.89 -5.41 5.88
CA ALA A 228 -4.59 -6.14 4.65
C ALA A 228 -5.85 -6.29 3.79
N LEU A 229 -6.96 -6.76 4.37
CA LEU A 229 -8.23 -6.92 3.66
C LEU A 229 -8.76 -5.63 3.05
N ALA A 230 -8.78 -4.55 3.84
CA ALA A 230 -9.29 -3.27 3.38
C ALA A 230 -8.37 -2.60 2.34
N SER A 231 -7.12 -3.05 2.23
CA SER A 231 -6.20 -2.59 1.19
C SER A 231 -6.41 -3.27 -0.15
N PHE A 232 -7.20 -4.35 -0.24
CA PHE A 232 -7.49 -5.05 -1.50
C PHE A 232 -8.64 -4.39 -2.25
N GLU A 233 -8.34 -3.50 -3.19
CA GLU A 233 -9.35 -2.74 -3.92
C GLU A 233 -10.00 -3.55 -5.05
N LEU A 234 -9.39 -4.63 -5.54
CA LEU A 234 -9.89 -5.38 -6.70
C LEU A 234 -10.84 -6.53 -6.34
N ILE A 235 -11.06 -6.80 -5.04
CA ILE A 235 -12.01 -7.82 -4.59
C ILE A 235 -13.45 -7.44 -4.92
N ASP A 236 -14.32 -8.45 -5.00
CA ASP A 236 -15.71 -8.25 -5.39
C ASP A 236 -16.48 -7.37 -4.39
N THR A 237 -17.37 -6.53 -4.92
CA THR A 237 -18.16 -5.58 -4.13
C THR A 237 -19.01 -6.28 -3.06
N GLY A 238 -19.52 -7.48 -3.34
CA GLY A 238 -20.25 -8.28 -2.35
C GLY A 238 -19.41 -8.64 -1.11
N ILE A 239 -18.11 -8.91 -1.30
CA ILE A 239 -17.18 -9.16 -0.20
C ILE A 239 -16.96 -7.88 0.61
N LYS A 240 -16.70 -6.76 -0.06
CA LYS A 240 -16.53 -5.44 0.58
C LYS A 240 -17.77 -5.04 1.38
N ILE A 241 -18.97 -5.24 0.83
CA ILE A 241 -20.25 -4.94 1.49
C ILE A 241 -20.41 -5.77 2.76
N ARG A 242 -20.11 -7.07 2.69
CA ARG A 242 -20.18 -7.99 3.84
C ARG A 242 -19.23 -7.55 4.96
N LEU A 243 -17.97 -7.26 4.62
CA LEU A 243 -16.98 -6.82 5.60
C LEU A 243 -17.34 -5.45 6.19
N GLY A 244 -17.70 -4.47 5.35
CA GLY A 244 -18.09 -3.14 5.81
C GLY A 244 -19.35 -3.13 6.68
N SER A 245 -20.34 -3.97 6.36
CA SER A 245 -21.54 -4.12 7.22
C SER A 245 -21.18 -4.64 8.62
N ALA A 246 -20.23 -5.56 8.70
CA ALA A 246 -19.76 -6.10 9.98
C ALA A 246 -18.93 -5.07 10.78
N LEU A 247 -18.11 -4.26 10.09
CA LEU A 247 -17.36 -3.15 10.69
C LEU A 247 -18.31 -2.07 11.23
N ILE A 248 -19.35 -1.70 10.48
CA ILE A 248 -20.34 -0.70 10.92
C ILE A 248 -21.07 -1.15 12.16
N ALA A 249 -21.53 -2.41 12.19
CA ALA A 249 -22.16 -2.95 13.39
C ALA A 249 -21.25 -2.80 14.61
N ARG A 250 -19.96 -3.13 14.46
CA ARG A 250 -18.97 -3.01 15.54
C ARG A 250 -18.74 -1.55 15.98
N ILE A 251 -18.65 -0.63 15.01
CA ILE A 251 -18.48 0.80 15.26
C ILE A 251 -19.70 1.38 16.00
N VAL A 252 -20.91 1.14 15.49
CA VAL A 252 -22.16 1.68 16.05
C VAL A 252 -22.47 1.09 17.43
N GLU A 253 -22.08 -0.16 17.70
CA GLU A 253 -22.14 -0.78 19.04
C GLU A 253 -21.11 -0.19 20.03
N GLY A 254 -20.27 0.77 19.63
CA GLY A 254 -19.26 1.39 20.48
C GLY A 254 -18.00 0.55 20.67
N ALA A 255 -17.89 -0.58 19.97
CA ALA A 255 -16.72 -1.46 20.00
C ALA A 255 -15.70 -1.15 18.90
N GLY A 256 -15.87 -0.03 18.16
CA GLY A 256 -15.00 0.36 17.06
C GLY A 256 -13.63 0.90 17.52
N GLU A 257 -12.57 0.28 17.01
CA GLU A 257 -11.18 0.71 17.15
C GLU A 257 -10.73 1.53 15.93
N ALA A 258 -9.58 2.21 16.03
CA ALA A 258 -9.04 3.06 14.95
C ALA A 258 -8.98 2.35 13.59
N VAL A 259 -8.64 1.06 13.61
CA VAL A 259 -8.51 0.23 12.41
C VAL A 259 -9.84 0.00 11.70
N ASP A 260 -10.98 -0.03 12.42
CA ASP A 260 -12.27 -0.26 11.77
C ASP A 260 -12.73 0.96 10.98
N PHE A 261 -12.57 2.16 11.54
CA PHE A 261 -12.89 3.41 10.84
C PHE A 261 -12.04 3.54 9.58
N TRP A 262 -10.74 3.25 9.71
CA TRP A 262 -9.81 3.25 8.58
C TRP A 262 -10.22 2.23 7.51
N ALA A 263 -10.47 0.98 7.91
CA ALA A 263 -10.81 -0.09 6.99
C ALA A 263 -12.15 0.14 6.30
N LEU A 264 -13.15 0.62 7.03
CA LEU A 264 -14.45 0.96 6.45
C LEU A 264 -14.33 2.12 5.45
N GLY A 265 -13.53 3.14 5.77
CA GLY A 265 -13.23 4.24 4.86
C GLY A 265 -12.57 3.74 3.58
N ARG A 266 -11.61 2.81 3.67
CA ARG A 266 -10.96 2.20 2.51
C ARG A 266 -11.91 1.36 1.66
N LEU A 267 -12.71 0.51 2.29
CA LEU A 267 -13.66 -0.37 1.59
C LEU A 267 -14.75 0.42 0.86
N GLY A 268 -15.21 1.51 1.47
CA GLY A 268 -16.25 2.37 0.93
C GLY A 268 -15.74 3.62 0.22
N SER A 269 -14.43 3.76 0.00
CA SER A 269 -13.87 4.95 -0.64
C SER A 269 -14.51 5.16 -2.02
N ARG A 270 -14.90 6.41 -2.30
CA ARG A 270 -15.32 6.80 -3.67
C ARG A 270 -14.11 7.01 -4.60
N HIS A 271 -12.93 7.15 -4.01
CA HIS A 271 -11.67 7.41 -4.70
C HIS A 271 -10.65 6.32 -4.35
N LEU A 272 -10.40 5.41 -5.30
CA LEU A 272 -9.53 4.26 -5.09
C LEU A 272 -8.06 4.62 -5.41
N LEU A 273 -7.11 3.93 -4.77
CA LEU A 273 -5.69 4.18 -5.00
C LEU A 273 -5.21 3.56 -6.32
N TYR A 274 -5.70 2.38 -6.65
CA TYR A 274 -5.23 1.64 -7.83
C TYR A 274 -6.35 0.82 -8.49
N GLY A 275 -7.49 0.66 -7.82
CA GLY A 275 -8.70 0.08 -8.41
C GLY A 275 -9.41 1.06 -9.35
N SER A 276 -10.15 0.52 -10.31
CA SER A 276 -10.98 1.31 -11.23
C SER A 276 -12.32 1.71 -10.59
N ILE A 277 -13.07 2.60 -11.24
CA ILE A 277 -14.44 2.94 -10.82
C ILE A 277 -15.35 1.71 -10.65
N PHE A 278 -15.16 0.65 -11.44
CA PHE A 278 -15.95 -0.59 -11.32
C PHE A 278 -15.72 -1.34 -10.00
N ASN A 279 -14.64 -1.01 -9.29
CA ASN A 279 -14.33 -1.58 -7.99
C ASN A 279 -14.90 -0.75 -6.83
N VAL A 280 -15.42 0.45 -7.10
CA VAL A 280 -16.10 1.30 -6.11
C VAL A 280 -17.42 0.66 -5.74
N LEU A 281 -17.80 0.72 -4.46
CA LEU A 281 -19.10 0.19 -4.03
C LEU A 281 -20.25 0.98 -4.67
N PRO A 282 -21.40 0.33 -4.94
CA PRO A 282 -22.62 1.02 -5.33
C PRO A 282 -22.99 2.12 -4.34
N ARG A 283 -23.56 3.20 -4.86
CA ARG A 283 -23.97 4.38 -4.08
C ARG A 283 -24.85 3.98 -2.89
N GLU A 284 -25.83 3.12 -3.11
CA GLU A 284 -26.83 2.71 -2.12
C GLU A 284 -26.17 2.02 -0.91
N ALA A 285 -25.11 1.24 -1.15
CA ALA A 285 -24.38 0.58 -0.07
C ALA A 285 -23.69 1.61 0.85
N CYS A 286 -23.06 2.64 0.26
CA CYS A 286 -22.37 3.67 1.03
C CYS A 286 -23.34 4.65 1.70
N GLU A 287 -24.44 5.01 1.03
CA GLU A 287 -25.49 5.83 1.64
C GLU A 287 -26.12 5.16 2.86
N LYS A 288 -26.35 3.84 2.79
CA LYS A 288 -26.81 3.05 3.95
C LYS A 288 -25.81 3.10 5.10
N TRP A 289 -24.52 2.99 4.79
CA TRP A 289 -23.45 3.06 5.79
C TRP A 289 -23.37 4.42 6.47
N ILE A 290 -23.40 5.49 5.67
CA ILE A 290 -23.43 6.88 6.14
C ILE A 290 -24.66 7.11 7.03
N THR A 291 -25.83 6.63 6.62
CA THR A 291 -27.08 6.77 7.39
C THR A 291 -26.95 6.15 8.78
N ASN A 292 -26.47 4.91 8.88
CA ASN A 292 -26.24 4.25 10.16
C ASN A 292 -25.26 5.04 11.07
N LEU A 293 -24.21 5.62 10.49
CA LEU A 293 -23.24 6.44 11.23
C LEU A 293 -23.84 7.78 11.69
N LEU A 294 -24.68 8.41 10.86
CA LEU A 294 -25.39 9.65 11.17
C LEU A 294 -26.40 9.44 12.31
N GLU A 295 -27.04 8.28 12.37
CA GLU A 295 -28.01 7.91 13.42
C GLU A 295 -27.34 7.44 14.71
N SER A 296 -26.06 7.05 14.65
CA SER A 296 -25.30 6.69 15.85
C SER A 296 -25.06 7.89 16.78
N LYS A 297 -25.07 7.61 18.09
CA LYS A 297 -24.76 8.58 19.17
C LYS A 297 -23.26 8.69 19.46
N LEU A 298 -22.41 8.26 18.53
CA LEU A 298 -20.96 8.28 18.70
C LEU A 298 -20.42 9.71 18.67
N VAL A 299 -19.38 9.95 19.44
CA VAL A 299 -18.67 11.24 19.50
C VAL A 299 -17.97 11.49 18.16
N LEU A 300 -18.08 12.73 17.67
CA LEU A 300 -17.36 13.17 16.50
C LEU A 300 -15.89 13.39 16.83
N ASN A 301 -15.03 12.76 16.04
CA ASN A 301 -13.58 12.85 16.15
C ASN A 301 -12.95 12.75 14.76
N GLU A 302 -11.63 12.87 14.68
CA GLU A 302 -10.87 12.78 13.44
C GLU A 302 -11.15 11.50 12.65
N ARG A 303 -11.34 10.36 13.31
CA ARG A 303 -11.61 9.06 12.64
C ARG A 303 -12.97 9.06 11.95
N MET A 304 -13.98 9.67 12.59
CA MET A 304 -15.29 9.86 11.99
C MET A 304 -15.22 10.82 10.80
N ALA A 305 -14.49 11.93 10.93
CA ALA A 305 -14.28 12.87 9.84
C ALA A 305 -13.59 12.20 8.63
N PHE A 306 -12.50 11.47 8.86
CA PHE A 306 -11.83 10.66 7.84
C PHE A 306 -12.81 9.70 7.16
N LEU A 307 -13.58 8.94 7.94
CA LEU A 307 -14.52 7.95 7.43
C LEU A 307 -15.58 8.59 6.51
N TYR A 308 -16.24 9.68 6.94
CA TYR A 308 -17.20 10.38 6.08
C TYR A 308 -16.52 10.97 4.84
N GLY A 309 -15.32 11.53 5.00
CA GLY A 309 -14.52 12.04 3.89
C GLY A 309 -14.28 10.99 2.80
N GLN A 310 -13.98 9.74 3.17
CA GLN A 310 -13.79 8.65 2.21
C GLN A 310 -15.11 8.16 1.59
N LEU A 311 -16.15 7.96 2.42
CA LEU A 311 -17.44 7.43 1.96
C LEU A 311 -18.22 8.40 1.07
N ALA A 312 -18.01 9.71 1.27
CA ALA A 312 -18.74 10.78 0.61
C ALA A 312 -17.85 11.63 -0.33
N PHE A 313 -16.60 11.21 -0.56
CA PHE A 313 -15.66 11.95 -1.40
C PHE A 313 -16.27 12.28 -2.76
N LYS A 314 -16.19 13.55 -3.15
CA LYS A 314 -16.78 14.03 -4.40
C LYS A 314 -15.94 13.59 -5.60
N THR A 315 -16.56 12.87 -6.52
CA THR A 315 -15.96 12.45 -7.79
C THR A 315 -16.63 13.13 -8.98
N GLU A 316 -15.99 13.07 -10.14
CA GLU A 316 -16.58 13.48 -11.43
C GLU A 316 -17.76 12.57 -11.85
N HIS A 317 -17.76 11.33 -11.34
CA HIS A 317 -18.74 10.29 -11.63
C HIS A 317 -19.98 10.41 -10.75
N ARG A 318 -21.06 10.99 -11.28
CA ARG A 318 -22.30 11.29 -10.54
C ARG A 318 -23.01 10.04 -10.00
N GLU A 319 -22.87 8.91 -10.66
CA GLU A 319 -23.51 7.64 -10.34
C GLU A 319 -23.01 7.00 -9.04
N ILE A 320 -21.75 7.25 -8.65
CA ILE A 320 -21.17 6.73 -7.40
C ILE A 320 -21.18 7.75 -6.26
N ASN A 321 -21.44 9.02 -6.58
CA ASN A 321 -21.56 10.11 -5.60
C ASN A 321 -22.83 9.94 -4.77
N ILE A 322 -22.73 10.21 -3.46
CA ILE A 322 -23.88 10.16 -2.55
C ILE A 322 -24.84 11.33 -2.78
N SER A 323 -26.05 11.23 -2.21
CA SER A 323 -27.09 12.24 -2.34
C SER A 323 -26.71 13.56 -1.68
N LYS A 324 -27.21 14.66 -2.25
CA LYS A 324 -27.02 16.00 -1.68
C LYS A 324 -27.61 16.06 -0.27
N GLU A 325 -28.75 15.43 -0.05
CA GLU A 325 -29.42 15.36 1.26
C GLU A 325 -28.51 14.71 2.32
N LEU A 326 -27.75 13.66 1.96
CA LEU A 326 -26.80 13.04 2.87
C LEU A 326 -25.56 13.90 3.10
N VAL A 327 -25.06 14.58 2.06
CA VAL A 327 -23.97 15.57 2.20
C VAL A 327 -24.38 16.68 3.18
N ASP A 328 -25.58 17.24 3.03
CA ASP A 328 -26.10 18.30 3.88
C ASP A 328 -26.28 17.82 5.34
N ARG A 329 -26.72 16.56 5.54
CA ARG A 329 -26.78 15.94 6.87
C ARG A 329 -25.40 15.74 7.50
N ILE A 330 -24.39 15.37 6.72
CA ILE A 330 -23.00 15.27 7.21
C ILE A 330 -22.53 16.66 7.66
N PHE A 331 -22.73 17.70 6.84
CA PHE A 331 -22.34 19.06 7.24
C PHE A 331 -23.06 19.52 8.49
N MET A 332 -24.37 19.34 8.59
CA MET A 332 -25.14 19.68 9.78
C MET A 332 -24.58 18.99 11.03
N LYS A 333 -24.17 17.71 10.93
CA LYS A 333 -23.58 16.97 12.04
C LYS A 333 -22.21 17.51 12.45
N PHE A 334 -21.40 17.99 11.50
CA PHE A 334 -20.04 18.50 11.76
C PHE A 334 -19.95 20.03 11.93
N THR A 335 -21.05 20.77 11.81
CA THR A 335 -21.10 22.22 12.05
C THR A 335 -20.51 22.57 13.43
N GLY A 336 -19.59 23.53 13.45
CA GLY A 336 -18.92 23.97 14.68
C GLY A 336 -17.75 23.09 15.14
N THR A 337 -17.44 22.00 14.42
CA THR A 337 -16.23 21.21 14.65
C THR A 337 -15.06 21.73 13.82
N SER A 338 -13.82 21.43 14.23
CA SER A 338 -12.61 21.76 13.46
C SER A 338 -12.46 21.00 12.14
N TYR A 339 -13.32 20.01 11.87
CA TYR A 339 -13.22 19.14 10.69
C TYR A 339 -14.11 19.60 9.52
N ILE A 340 -15.03 20.54 9.75
CA ILE A 340 -16.06 20.92 8.78
C ILE A 340 -15.49 21.48 7.48
N GLU A 341 -14.47 22.34 7.56
CA GLU A 341 -13.87 22.99 6.40
C GLU A 341 -13.26 21.94 5.46
N ARG A 342 -12.47 21.01 6.01
CA ARG A 342 -11.87 19.95 5.20
C ARG A 342 -12.92 19.01 4.62
N LEU A 343 -13.97 18.68 5.37
CA LEU A 343 -15.10 17.89 4.84
C LEU A 343 -15.80 18.62 3.69
N GLN A 344 -16.03 19.94 3.78
CA GLN A 344 -16.61 20.71 2.68
C GLN A 344 -15.75 20.67 1.43
N GLU A 345 -14.43 20.77 1.57
CA GLU A 345 -13.51 20.66 0.45
C GLU A 345 -13.58 19.28 -0.22
N LEU A 346 -13.68 18.20 0.55
CA LEU A 346 -13.73 16.84 0.05
C LEU A 346 -15.09 16.46 -0.57
N LEU A 347 -16.20 17.00 -0.04
CA LEU A 347 -17.56 16.58 -0.42
C LEU A 347 -18.23 17.50 -1.45
N LEU A 348 -17.74 18.74 -1.65
CA LEU A 348 -18.32 19.69 -2.62
C LEU A 348 -17.48 19.90 -3.87
N LYS A 349 -16.16 19.80 -3.76
CA LYS A 349 -15.23 20.08 -4.85
C LYS A 349 -14.61 18.78 -5.33
N GLU A 350 -14.42 18.65 -6.64
CA GLU A 350 -13.50 17.67 -7.20
C GLU A 350 -12.09 18.06 -6.77
N ASN A 351 -11.67 17.54 -5.63
CA ASN A 351 -10.40 17.90 -5.00
C ASN A 351 -9.47 16.70 -4.98
N ARG A 352 -8.21 16.91 -4.61
CA ARG A 352 -7.24 15.83 -4.40
C ARG A 352 -6.97 15.66 -2.91
N LEU A 353 -6.67 14.42 -2.53
CA LEU A 353 -6.10 14.13 -1.22
C LEU A 353 -4.70 14.77 -1.14
N ASN A 354 -4.43 15.43 -0.02
CA ASN A 354 -3.09 15.92 0.29
C ASN A 354 -2.15 14.75 0.65
N GLN A 355 -0.85 15.01 0.81
CA GLN A 355 0.12 13.93 1.06
C GLN A 355 -0.17 13.17 2.36
N GLN A 356 -0.53 13.86 3.45
CA GLN A 356 -0.83 13.22 4.73
C GLN A 356 -2.06 12.30 4.62
N GLU A 357 -3.08 12.73 3.88
CA GLU A 357 -4.27 11.92 3.63
C GLU A 357 -3.96 10.74 2.70
N ARG A 358 -3.09 10.91 1.71
CA ARG A 358 -2.63 9.79 0.86
C ARG A 358 -1.91 8.75 1.69
N ASP A 359 -0.99 9.15 2.57
CA ASP A 359 -0.28 8.25 3.48
C ASP A 359 -1.25 7.61 4.49
N GLN A 360 -2.22 8.39 4.98
CA GLN A 360 -3.28 7.88 5.84
C GLN A 360 -4.12 6.83 5.12
N VAL A 361 -4.59 7.08 3.89
CA VAL A 361 -5.37 6.12 3.08
C VAL A 361 -4.51 4.90 2.71
N PHE A 362 -3.24 5.08 2.35
CA PHE A 362 -2.35 3.96 2.07
C PHE A 362 -2.04 3.13 3.33
N GLY A 363 -2.05 3.76 4.51
CA GLY A 363 -1.70 3.13 5.79
C GLY A 363 -0.20 2.88 5.95
N ASP A 364 0.62 3.54 5.12
CA ASP A 364 2.08 3.55 5.13
C ASP A 364 2.55 4.80 4.36
N HIS A 365 3.86 5.02 4.25
CA HIS A 365 4.43 6.10 3.45
C HIS A 365 4.88 5.59 2.08
N LEU A 366 4.53 6.28 0.99
CA LEU A 366 5.00 5.96 -0.36
C LEU A 366 6.48 6.33 -0.59
N PRO A 367 7.28 5.55 -1.32
CA PRO A 367 8.68 5.92 -1.63
C PRO A 367 8.79 7.28 -2.30
N ALA A 368 9.87 8.02 -2.00
CA ALA A 368 10.11 9.34 -2.57
C ALA A 368 10.12 9.27 -4.11
N GLY A 369 9.32 10.10 -4.78
CA GLY A 369 9.24 10.10 -6.24
C GLY A 369 8.25 9.11 -6.87
N LEU A 370 7.65 8.19 -6.09
CA LEU A 370 6.46 7.47 -6.53
C LEU A 370 5.22 8.30 -6.19
N MET A 371 4.43 8.59 -7.21
CA MET A 371 3.08 9.11 -7.03
C MET A 371 2.08 8.10 -7.54
N ILE A 372 1.11 7.78 -6.70
CA ILE A 372 -0.11 7.14 -7.15
C ILE A 372 -0.98 8.26 -7.73
N GLU A 373 -1.04 8.34 -9.06
CA GLU A 373 -2.03 9.17 -9.72
C GLU A 373 -3.38 8.46 -9.58
N THR A 374 -4.24 9.11 -8.80
CA THR A 374 -5.61 8.71 -8.52
C THR A 374 -6.57 9.71 -9.13
#